data_AF-A0A4S2G7U4-F1
#
_entry.id   AF-A0A4S2G7U4-F1
#
_cell.length_a   1.000
_cell.length_b   1.000
_cell.length_c   1.000
_cell.angle_alpha   90.00
_cell.angle_beta   90.00
_cell.angle_gamma   90.00
#
_symmetry.space_group_name_H-M   'P 1'
#
loop_
_entity.id
_entity.type
_entity.pdbx_description
1 polymer ?
#
loop_
_entity_poly.entity_id
_entity_poly.type
_entity_poly.pdbx_seq_one_letter_code
_entity_poly.pdbx_strand_id
1 'polypeptide(L)'
;MKKTLLSFLTIAAVALQANAADLPTTGNVIAEYYTGNGQTFGGWGGSSKFENVDEDGKPCLKFTNEEATEYDWNVQMAIDYDFEPGTTYYIGFDIKGTPAEGITSAFQAKENYAGCGNLTNFDITADWKHVIIYGEPFDAGENGVSNPPMRWLANLGKYVGTFYLTNLTIYTEKSSGVEAVAPVENGRTVVFNLQGIKVLDTDNKAEVYDLPAGIYIVNGKKIAVK
;
A
#
# COMPACT_ATOMS: atom_id res chain seq x y z
N MET A 1 13.34 -43.69 -28.08
CA MET A 1 12.40 -42.56 -27.95
C MET A 1 12.50 -42.01 -26.54
N LYS A 2 13.08 -40.82 -26.37
CA LYS A 2 13.23 -40.12 -25.08
C LYS A 2 11.88 -39.47 -24.72
N LYS A 3 11.29 -39.83 -23.58
CA LYS A 3 10.21 -39.03 -22.96
C LYS A 3 10.88 -37.93 -22.13
N THR A 4 10.80 -36.71 -22.63
CA THR A 4 11.33 -35.52 -21.97
C THR A 4 10.44 -35.15 -20.80
N LEU A 5 11.04 -35.00 -19.61
CA LEU A 5 10.41 -34.48 -18.40
C LEU A 5 10.14 -32.98 -18.61
N LEU A 6 8.88 -32.54 -18.45
CA LEU A 6 8.55 -31.12 -18.39
C LEU A 6 8.98 -30.59 -17.02
N SER A 7 10.05 -29.81 -16.96
CA SER A 7 10.43 -29.07 -15.75
C SER A 7 9.49 -27.87 -15.59
N PHE A 8 8.70 -27.86 -14.53
CA PHE A 8 7.99 -26.65 -14.10
C PHE A 8 9.03 -25.60 -13.71
N LEU A 9 9.09 -24.50 -14.47
CA LEU A 9 9.85 -23.32 -14.11
C LEU A 9 9.14 -22.68 -12.91
N THR A 10 9.76 -22.75 -11.74
CA THR A 10 9.33 -21.99 -10.57
C THR A 10 9.55 -20.51 -10.89
N ILE A 11 8.49 -19.73 -11.03
CA ILE A 11 8.59 -18.27 -11.05
C ILE A 11 8.94 -17.87 -9.61
N ALA A 12 10.23 -17.62 -9.37
CA ALA A 12 10.65 -16.92 -8.16
C ALA A 12 10.09 -15.50 -8.25
N ALA A 13 9.16 -15.16 -7.38
CA ALA A 13 8.81 -13.78 -7.12
C ALA A 13 10.08 -13.08 -6.62
N VAL A 14 10.68 -12.25 -7.48
CA VAL A 14 11.76 -11.35 -7.06
C VAL A 14 11.09 -10.28 -6.22
N ALA A 15 11.08 -10.45 -4.90
CA ALA A 15 10.83 -9.34 -4.00
C ALA A 15 11.96 -8.32 -4.23
N LEU A 16 11.67 -7.23 -4.93
CA LEU A 16 12.52 -6.04 -4.85
C LEU A 16 12.45 -5.58 -3.40
N GLN A 17 13.50 -5.85 -2.62
CA GLN A 17 13.72 -5.13 -1.38
C GLN A 17 14.09 -3.69 -1.77
N ALA A 18 13.11 -2.79 -1.67
CA ALA A 18 13.40 -1.36 -1.68
C ALA A 18 14.30 -1.06 -0.48
N ASN A 19 15.42 -0.37 -0.71
CA ASN A 19 16.20 0.17 0.39
C ASN A 19 15.33 1.20 1.12
N ALA A 20 15.37 1.20 2.46
CA ALA A 20 14.58 2.13 3.28
C ALA A 20 14.79 3.63 2.96
N ALA A 21 15.87 3.97 2.23
CA ALA A 21 16.18 5.32 1.78
C ALA A 21 15.38 5.80 0.55
N ASP A 22 14.67 4.90 -0.16
CA ASP A 22 13.97 5.21 -1.41
C ASP A 22 12.44 5.11 -1.30
N LEU A 23 11.90 4.86 -0.09
CA LEU A 23 10.44 4.79 0.07
C LEU A 23 9.83 6.18 -0.08
N PRO A 24 8.74 6.32 -0.85
CA PRO A 24 8.05 7.60 -0.97
C PRO A 24 7.54 8.00 0.41
N THR A 25 8.00 9.12 0.95
CA THR A 25 7.50 9.65 2.24
C THR A 25 6.22 10.46 2.09
N THR A 26 5.76 10.66 0.85
CA THR A 26 4.53 11.37 0.48
C THR A 26 3.98 10.79 -0.82
N GLY A 27 2.66 10.85 -1.01
CA GLY A 27 2.01 10.36 -2.20
C GLY A 27 0.63 10.96 -2.42
N ASN A 28 -0.21 10.27 -3.18
CA ASN A 28 -1.63 10.59 -3.25
C ASN A 28 -2.29 10.12 -1.95
N VAL A 29 -2.52 11.05 -1.02
CA VAL A 29 -3.12 10.75 0.29
C VAL A 29 -4.56 10.31 0.09
N ILE A 30 -4.90 9.14 0.64
CA ILE A 30 -6.24 8.56 0.55
C ILE A 30 -6.99 8.58 1.90
N ALA A 31 -6.26 8.54 3.01
CA ALA A 31 -6.84 8.61 4.35
C ALA A 31 -5.80 9.09 5.37
N GLU A 32 -6.28 9.77 6.41
CA GLU A 32 -5.46 10.33 7.48
C GLU A 32 -6.16 10.14 8.83
N TYR A 33 -5.40 9.72 9.84
CA TYR A 33 -5.89 9.51 11.20
C TYR A 33 -4.90 10.06 12.21
N TYR A 34 -5.41 10.62 13.30
CA TYR A 34 -4.58 11.20 14.35
C TYR A 34 -3.60 12.29 13.85
N THR A 35 -3.96 13.01 12.79
CA THR A 35 -3.21 14.17 12.27
C THR A 35 -3.71 15.51 12.83
N GLY A 36 -4.64 15.47 13.79
CA GLY A 36 -5.39 16.64 14.25
C GLY A 36 -6.66 16.92 13.45
N ASN A 37 -6.94 16.13 12.41
CA ASN A 37 -8.16 16.21 11.60
C ASN A 37 -9.42 15.65 12.28
N GLY A 38 -9.31 15.15 13.52
CA GLY A 38 -10.40 14.54 14.27
C GLY A 38 -10.76 13.11 13.87
N GLN A 39 -10.11 12.54 12.85
CA GLN A 39 -10.29 11.13 12.47
C GLN A 39 -9.47 10.23 13.40
N THR A 40 -10.09 9.16 13.87
CA THR A 40 -9.47 8.17 14.76
C THR A 40 -9.83 6.76 14.30
N PHE A 41 -9.07 5.77 14.77
CA PHE A 41 -9.35 4.35 14.55
C PHE A 41 -8.95 3.57 15.81
N GLY A 42 -9.36 2.30 15.87
CA GLY A 42 -9.07 1.43 16.99
C GLY A 42 -8.87 -0.01 16.57
N GLY A 43 -9.30 -0.92 17.44
CA GLY A 43 -9.09 -2.34 17.25
C GLY A 43 -10.01 -3.17 18.13
N TRP A 44 -9.74 -4.46 18.18
CA TRP A 44 -10.48 -5.43 18.98
C TRP A 44 -9.57 -6.53 19.52
N GLY A 45 -10.09 -7.29 20.47
CA GLY A 45 -9.54 -8.57 20.88
C GLY A 45 -8.91 -8.59 22.27
N GLY A 46 -8.96 -9.77 22.90
CA GLY A 46 -8.40 -10.02 24.23
C GLY A 46 -8.92 -9.06 25.31
N SER A 47 -8.06 -8.79 26.30
CA SER A 47 -8.24 -7.76 27.33
C SER A 47 -7.59 -6.42 26.95
N SER A 48 -7.22 -6.27 25.68
CA SER A 48 -6.50 -5.08 25.20
C SER A 48 -7.38 -3.83 25.24
N LYS A 49 -6.74 -2.67 25.32
CA LYS A 49 -7.39 -1.36 25.37
C LYS A 49 -6.91 -0.50 24.22
N PHE A 50 -7.87 0.12 23.54
CA PHE A 50 -7.66 1.11 22.48
C PHE A 50 -8.30 2.42 22.95
N GLU A 51 -7.48 3.44 23.20
CA GLU A 51 -7.91 4.71 23.77
C GLU A 51 -7.46 5.86 22.87
N ASN A 52 -8.33 6.87 22.69
CA ASN A 52 -7.96 8.12 22.04
C ASN A 52 -7.43 9.06 23.12
N VAL A 53 -6.15 9.42 23.06
CA VAL A 53 -5.50 10.27 24.08
C VAL A 53 -4.70 11.40 23.42
N ASP A 54 -4.27 12.36 24.23
CA ASP A 54 -3.17 13.24 23.88
C ASP A 54 -1.89 12.68 24.50
N GLU A 55 -0.82 12.59 23.70
CA GLU A 55 0.52 12.21 24.16
C GLU A 55 1.51 13.17 23.50
N ASP A 56 2.32 13.85 24.32
CA ASP A 56 3.25 14.91 23.88
C ASP A 56 2.59 16.01 23.02
N GLY A 57 1.33 16.36 23.30
CA GLY A 57 0.59 17.39 22.56
C GLY A 57 0.10 16.92 21.19
N LYS A 58 0.08 15.61 20.93
CA LYS A 58 -0.42 15.00 19.70
C LYS A 58 -1.62 14.09 20.00
N PRO A 59 -2.69 14.13 19.19
CA PRO A 59 -3.73 13.12 19.28
C PRO A 59 -3.15 11.76 18.89
N CYS A 60 -3.38 10.74 19.71
CA CYS A 60 -2.81 9.40 19.52
C CYS A 60 -3.85 8.31 19.75
N LEU A 61 -3.69 7.21 19.01
CA LEU A 61 -4.16 5.91 19.48
C LEU A 61 -3.19 5.44 20.56
N LYS A 62 -3.68 5.27 21.78
CA LYS A 62 -2.99 4.51 22.81
C LYS A 62 -3.49 3.08 22.81
N PHE A 63 -2.59 2.15 22.63
CA PHE A 63 -2.84 0.73 22.79
C PHE A 63 -2.20 0.22 24.07
N THR A 64 -2.89 -0.67 24.80
CA THR A 64 -2.29 -1.41 25.92
C THR A 64 -2.73 -2.86 25.87
N ASN A 65 -1.76 -3.77 25.95
CA ASN A 65 -1.99 -5.20 26.12
C ASN A 65 -1.12 -5.72 27.28
N GLU A 66 -1.78 -6.24 28.32
CA GLU A 66 -1.10 -6.63 29.56
C GLU A 66 -0.45 -8.02 29.44
N GLU A 67 -0.97 -8.89 28.57
CA GLU A 67 -0.50 -10.26 28.41
C GLU A 67 -0.53 -10.72 26.95
N ALA A 68 0.42 -11.56 26.57
CA ALA A 68 0.45 -12.15 25.24
C ALA A 68 -0.66 -13.20 25.11
N THR A 69 -1.39 -13.14 24.02
CA THR A 69 -2.42 -14.12 23.65
C THR A 69 -1.80 -15.32 22.91
N GLU A 70 -2.59 -16.39 22.73
CA GLU A 70 -2.15 -17.61 22.03
C GLU A 70 -1.72 -17.35 20.58
N TYR A 71 -2.43 -16.48 19.86
CA TYR A 71 -2.15 -16.12 18.46
C TYR A 71 -2.05 -14.61 18.31
N ASP A 72 -1.14 -14.14 17.45
CA ASP A 72 -0.93 -12.71 17.20
C ASP A 72 -2.19 -12.00 16.65
N TRP A 73 -3.00 -12.68 15.85
CA TRP A 73 -4.27 -12.15 15.32
C TRP A 73 -5.41 -12.08 16.34
N ASN A 74 -5.24 -12.57 17.58
CA ASN A 74 -6.29 -12.48 18.61
C ASN A 74 -6.53 -11.06 19.11
N VAL A 75 -5.58 -10.14 18.88
CA VAL A 75 -5.70 -8.70 19.16
C VAL A 75 -5.21 -7.94 17.94
N GLN A 76 -6.03 -7.04 17.40
CA GLN A 76 -5.72 -6.35 16.14
C GLN A 76 -6.18 -4.89 16.20
N MET A 77 -5.38 -3.97 15.66
CA MET A 77 -5.87 -2.66 15.21
C MET A 77 -6.21 -2.75 13.73
N ALA A 78 -7.21 -2.01 13.27
CA ALA A 78 -7.59 -2.06 11.87
C ALA A 78 -8.21 -0.76 11.35
N ILE A 79 -8.07 -0.56 10.05
CA ILE A 79 -8.73 0.48 9.27
C ILE A 79 -9.43 -0.21 8.10
N ASP A 80 -10.74 -0.05 8.03
CA ASP A 80 -11.52 -0.46 6.87
C ASP A 80 -11.35 0.57 5.77
N TYR A 81 -10.93 0.12 4.59
CA TYR A 81 -10.80 0.95 3.40
C TYR A 81 -10.92 0.06 2.16
N ASP A 82 -11.43 0.63 1.07
CA ASP A 82 -11.58 -0.06 -0.19
C ASP A 82 -10.22 -0.10 -0.92
N PHE A 83 -9.33 -0.96 -0.42
CA PHE A 83 -8.03 -1.19 -1.02
C PHE A 83 -8.19 -1.92 -2.35
N GLU A 84 -7.67 -1.32 -3.42
CA GLU A 84 -7.79 -1.82 -4.79
C GLU A 84 -6.69 -2.87 -5.07
N PRO A 85 -7.05 -4.09 -5.50
CA PRO A 85 -6.09 -5.11 -5.88
C PRO A 85 -5.06 -4.61 -6.91
N GLY A 86 -3.79 -4.96 -6.73
CA GLY A 86 -2.70 -4.57 -7.63
C GLY A 86 -2.18 -3.14 -7.44
N THR A 87 -2.72 -2.38 -6.48
CA THR A 87 -2.22 -1.04 -6.13
C THR A 87 -1.27 -1.13 -4.94
N THR A 88 -0.02 -0.65 -5.08
CA THR A 88 0.87 -0.53 -3.94
C THR A 88 0.41 0.60 -3.01
N TYR A 89 0.11 0.25 -1.77
CA TYR A 89 -0.22 1.19 -0.70
C TYR A 89 0.92 1.31 0.29
N TYR A 90 1.09 2.53 0.79
CA TYR A 90 2.01 2.88 1.84
C TYR A 90 1.21 3.42 3.03
N ILE A 91 1.57 3.00 4.24
CA ILE A 91 0.99 3.46 5.49
C ILE A 91 2.15 4.01 6.32
N GLY A 92 2.22 5.35 6.40
CA GLY A 92 3.18 6.07 7.22
C GLY A 92 2.55 6.44 8.56
N PHE A 93 3.28 6.31 9.66
CA PHE A 93 2.84 6.75 10.98
C PHE A 93 4.02 6.98 11.92
N ASP A 94 3.81 7.78 12.96
CA ASP A 94 4.75 7.92 14.07
C ASP A 94 4.33 7.00 15.21
N ILE A 95 5.28 6.25 15.77
CA ILE A 95 5.02 5.32 16.89
C ILE A 95 6.10 5.40 17.95
N LYS A 96 5.70 5.28 19.22
CA LYS A 96 6.58 5.02 20.38
C LYS A 96 5.89 4.09 21.38
N GLY A 97 6.65 3.36 22.17
CA GLY A 97 6.08 2.49 23.19
C GLY A 97 7.08 1.53 23.82
N THR A 98 6.56 0.48 24.47
CA THR A 98 7.38 -0.65 24.90
C THR A 98 8.08 -1.25 23.67
N PRO A 99 9.42 -1.37 23.66
CA PRO A 99 10.12 -1.85 22.48
C PRO A 99 9.70 -3.26 22.07
N ALA A 100 9.47 -3.46 20.78
CA ALA A 100 9.15 -4.75 20.17
C ALA A 100 9.56 -4.74 18.70
N GLU A 101 9.95 -5.90 18.19
CA GLU A 101 10.40 -6.05 16.80
C GLU A 101 9.45 -6.94 16.01
N GLY A 102 9.35 -6.68 14.71
CA GLY A 102 8.68 -7.59 13.77
C GLY A 102 7.17 -7.67 13.91
N ILE A 103 6.49 -6.57 14.29
CA ILE A 103 5.04 -6.50 14.28
C ILE A 103 4.53 -6.72 12.85
N THR A 104 3.63 -7.69 12.68
CA THR A 104 3.09 -8.07 11.37
C THR A 104 1.82 -7.30 11.06
N SER A 105 1.60 -7.01 9.78
CA SER A 105 0.37 -6.39 9.30
C SER A 105 0.01 -6.85 7.90
N ALA A 106 -1.28 -6.80 7.58
CA ALA A 106 -1.81 -7.39 6.36
C ALA A 106 -3.04 -6.64 5.85
N PHE A 107 -3.33 -6.84 4.57
CA PHE A 107 -4.65 -6.64 4.01
C PHE A 107 -5.51 -7.86 4.28
N GLN A 108 -6.78 -7.63 4.57
CA GLN A 108 -7.72 -8.70 4.87
C GLN A 108 -9.10 -8.39 4.28
N ALA A 109 -9.74 -9.41 3.73
CA ALA A 109 -11.14 -9.36 3.35
C ALA A 109 -12.00 -9.19 4.61
N LYS A 110 -12.85 -8.16 4.62
CA LYS A 110 -13.67 -7.84 5.81
C LYS A 110 -14.71 -8.90 6.12
N GLU A 111 -15.19 -9.60 5.09
CA GLU A 111 -16.35 -10.48 5.21
C GLU A 111 -16.02 -11.81 5.91
N ASN A 112 -14.85 -12.35 5.64
CA ASN A 112 -14.49 -13.70 6.05
C ASN A 112 -13.05 -13.83 6.58
N TYR A 113 -12.38 -12.69 6.79
CA TYR A 113 -11.03 -12.63 7.37
C TYR A 113 -9.93 -13.27 6.50
N ALA A 114 -10.22 -13.55 5.23
CA ALA A 114 -9.22 -14.08 4.30
C ALA A 114 -8.08 -13.07 4.10
N GLY A 115 -6.85 -13.56 4.06
CA GLY A 115 -5.70 -12.70 3.77
C GLY A 115 -5.73 -12.20 2.33
N CYS A 116 -5.57 -10.90 2.16
CA CYS A 116 -5.53 -10.21 0.87
C CYS A 116 -4.15 -9.63 0.57
N GLY A 117 -3.10 -9.99 1.30
CA GLY A 117 -1.75 -9.45 1.09
C GLY A 117 -1.07 -9.08 2.40
N ASN A 118 0.26 -9.09 2.41
CA ASN A 118 1.04 -8.70 3.58
C ASN A 118 1.69 -7.34 3.34
N LEU A 119 1.88 -6.58 4.41
CA LEU A 119 2.76 -5.42 4.40
C LEU A 119 4.10 -5.78 5.05
N THR A 120 5.11 -4.94 4.84
CA THR A 120 6.36 -5.06 5.59
C THR A 120 6.13 -4.96 7.09
N ASN A 121 6.91 -5.71 7.87
CA ASN A 121 6.87 -5.63 9.32
C ASN A 121 7.42 -4.28 9.81
N PHE A 122 7.06 -3.91 11.04
CA PHE A 122 7.61 -2.74 11.70
C PHE A 122 7.97 -3.01 13.16
N ASP A 123 8.81 -2.13 13.70
CA ASP A 123 9.25 -2.19 15.08
C ASP A 123 8.67 -1.02 15.87
N ILE A 124 8.53 -1.22 17.17
CA ILE A 124 8.16 -0.21 18.15
C ILE A 124 9.42 0.12 18.94
N THR A 125 9.72 1.41 19.07
CA THR A 125 10.86 1.92 19.84
C THR A 125 10.39 2.73 21.04
N ALA A 126 11.26 2.90 22.04
CA ALA A 126 10.96 3.71 23.22
C ALA A 126 10.72 5.19 22.87
N ASP A 127 11.45 5.70 21.87
CA ASP A 127 11.31 7.05 21.35
C ASP A 127 10.42 7.08 20.10
N TRP A 128 9.84 8.24 19.82
CA TRP A 128 9.08 8.49 18.59
C TRP A 128 9.94 8.18 17.36
N LYS A 129 9.42 7.28 16.53
CA LYS A 129 10.02 6.92 15.24
C LYS A 129 8.96 6.95 14.16
N HIS A 130 9.30 7.58 13.04
CA HIS A 130 8.48 7.48 11.84
C HIS A 130 8.71 6.14 11.16
N VAL A 131 7.63 5.45 10.81
CA VAL A 131 7.62 4.15 10.16
C VAL A 131 6.76 4.24 8.91
N ILE A 132 7.23 3.61 7.84
CA ILE A 132 6.44 3.39 6.63
C ILE A 132 6.39 1.88 6.40
N ILE A 133 5.18 1.35 6.38
CA ILE A 133 4.91 -0.02 5.93
C ILE A 133 4.22 0.02 4.58
N TYR A 134 4.46 -0.98 3.74
CA TYR A 134 3.88 -1.01 2.40
C TYR A 134 3.59 -2.43 1.95
N GLY A 135 2.66 -2.55 1.01
CA GLY A 135 2.27 -3.80 0.39
C GLY A 135 1.29 -3.59 -0.75
N GLU A 136 1.00 -4.67 -1.46
CA GLU A 136 0.03 -4.70 -2.55
C GLU A 136 -1.06 -5.72 -2.22
N PRO A 137 -2.34 -5.31 -2.14
CA PRO A 137 -3.43 -6.22 -1.91
C PRO A 137 -3.73 -7.03 -3.18
N PHE A 138 -4.24 -8.24 -3.00
CA PHE A 138 -4.82 -9.08 -4.03
C PHE A 138 -6.28 -9.40 -3.73
N ASP A 139 -7.07 -9.65 -4.76
CA ASP A 139 -8.42 -10.16 -4.59
C ASP A 139 -8.35 -11.60 -4.08
N ALA A 140 -8.92 -11.83 -2.91
CA ALA A 140 -8.91 -13.16 -2.30
C ALA A 140 -9.88 -14.16 -2.97
N GLY A 141 -10.69 -13.73 -3.96
CA GLY A 141 -11.44 -14.60 -4.88
C GLY A 141 -12.61 -15.35 -4.24
N GLU A 142 -13.48 -15.99 -5.02
CA GLU A 142 -14.77 -16.57 -4.55
C GLU A 142 -14.65 -17.51 -3.32
N ASN A 143 -15.48 -17.30 -2.28
CA ASN A 143 -15.40 -17.81 -0.88
C ASN A 143 -14.19 -17.39 -0.02
N GLY A 144 -13.32 -16.52 -0.52
CA GLY A 144 -12.22 -15.81 0.15
C GLY A 144 -12.40 -14.28 0.09
N VAL A 145 -13.55 -13.78 -0.37
CA VAL A 145 -13.56 -12.79 -1.46
C VAL A 145 -13.50 -11.34 -1.03
N SER A 146 -12.83 -10.52 -1.83
CA SER A 146 -12.75 -9.06 -1.67
C SER A 146 -12.95 -8.38 -3.02
N ASN A 147 -13.92 -7.48 -3.22
CA ASN A 147 -13.88 -6.61 -4.41
C ASN A 147 -14.75 -5.33 -4.29
N PRO A 148 -14.21 -4.21 -3.78
CA PRO A 148 -13.65 -4.12 -2.44
C PRO A 148 -14.78 -4.29 -1.39
N PRO A 149 -14.58 -5.10 -0.34
CA PRO A 149 -14.36 -4.45 0.97
C PRO A 149 -13.19 -5.11 1.72
N MET A 150 -12.11 -4.35 1.87
CA MET A 150 -10.90 -4.77 2.56
C MET A 150 -10.67 -3.97 3.84
N ARG A 151 -9.70 -4.42 4.62
CA ARG A 151 -9.09 -3.64 5.71
C ARG A 151 -7.60 -3.83 5.72
N TRP A 152 -6.92 -2.83 6.24
CA TRP A 152 -5.60 -3.01 6.82
C TRP A 152 -5.77 -3.40 8.29
N LEU A 153 -4.94 -4.33 8.75
CA LEU A 153 -4.81 -4.65 10.17
C LEU A 153 -3.36 -4.87 10.57
N ALA A 154 -3.04 -4.65 11.84
CA ALA A 154 -1.79 -5.10 12.45
C ALA A 154 -2.09 -6.09 13.58
N ASN A 155 -1.32 -7.17 13.64
CA ASN A 155 -1.47 -8.24 14.63
C ASN A 155 -0.67 -7.91 15.89
N LEU A 156 -1.39 -7.67 17.00
CA LEU A 156 -0.84 -7.17 18.25
C LEU A 156 -0.95 -8.18 19.40
N GLY A 157 -1.52 -9.36 19.16
CA GLY A 157 -1.80 -10.35 20.19
C GLY A 157 -0.56 -10.88 20.90
N LYS A 158 0.64 -10.79 20.29
CA LYS A 158 1.92 -11.17 20.92
C LYS A 158 2.67 -9.99 21.54
N TYR A 159 2.27 -8.76 21.24
CA TYR A 159 2.85 -7.57 21.84
C TYR A 159 2.34 -7.41 23.27
N VAL A 160 3.27 -7.25 24.22
CA VAL A 160 2.95 -6.97 25.62
C VAL A 160 3.54 -5.63 26.00
N GLY A 161 2.68 -4.70 26.40
CA GLY A 161 3.06 -3.34 26.74
C GLY A 161 2.06 -2.31 26.24
N THR A 162 2.56 -1.07 26.13
CA THR A 162 1.77 0.09 25.70
C THR A 162 2.49 0.79 24.57
N PHE A 163 1.77 1.19 23.52
CA PHE A 163 2.31 2.09 22.51
C PHE A 163 1.34 3.23 22.22
N TYR A 164 1.88 4.27 21.61
CA TYR A 164 1.18 5.44 21.11
C TYR A 164 1.48 5.58 19.62
N LEU A 165 0.44 5.71 18.81
CA LEU A 165 0.53 5.88 17.36
C LEU A 165 -0.20 7.16 16.95
N THR A 166 0.46 7.97 16.13
CA THR A 166 -0.07 9.26 15.65
C THR A 166 0.35 9.53 14.20
N ASN A 167 -0.19 10.59 13.59
CA ASN A 167 0.16 11.02 12.23
C ASN A 167 0.06 9.90 11.18
N LEU A 168 -0.98 9.06 11.25
CA LEU A 168 -1.13 7.97 10.30
C LEU A 168 -1.68 8.50 8.98
N THR A 169 -0.97 8.20 7.89
CA THR A 169 -1.36 8.53 6.53
C THR A 169 -1.31 7.27 5.68
N ILE A 170 -2.40 6.99 4.97
CA ILE A 170 -2.45 5.97 3.93
C ILE A 170 -2.36 6.69 2.58
N TYR A 171 -1.47 6.24 1.71
CA TYR A 171 -1.23 6.86 0.41
C TYR A 171 -0.76 5.84 -0.63
N THR A 172 -0.94 6.19 -1.90
CA THR A 172 -0.32 5.51 -3.04
C THR A 172 0.77 6.41 -3.64
N GLU A 173 1.63 5.86 -4.50
CA GLU A 173 2.59 6.71 -5.21
C GLU A 173 1.89 7.85 -5.95
N LYS A 174 2.56 9.01 -5.96
CA LYS A 174 2.07 10.17 -6.68
C LYS A 174 2.03 9.85 -8.17
N SER A 175 0.83 9.67 -8.71
CA SER A 175 0.63 9.61 -10.16
C SER A 175 1.24 10.87 -10.79
N SER A 176 2.12 10.69 -11.78
CA SER A 176 2.70 11.79 -12.55
C SER A 176 1.68 12.47 -13.50
N GLY A 177 0.39 12.12 -13.37
CA GLY A 177 -0.70 12.55 -14.24
C GLY A 177 -0.75 11.79 -15.57
N VAL A 178 -0.09 10.64 -15.64
CA VAL A 178 -0.18 9.71 -16.77
C VAL A 178 -0.67 8.38 -16.22
N GLU A 179 -1.98 8.19 -16.26
CA GLU A 179 -2.59 6.86 -16.16
C GLU A 179 -2.03 6.03 -17.32
N ALA A 180 -1.66 4.78 -17.07
CA ALA A 180 -1.12 3.90 -18.10
C ALA A 180 -2.05 3.88 -19.32
N VAL A 181 -1.66 4.58 -20.39
CA VAL A 181 -2.12 4.19 -21.72
C VAL A 181 -1.51 2.81 -21.89
N ALA A 182 -2.34 1.77 -21.87
CA ALA A 182 -1.92 0.38 -21.97
C ALA A 182 -0.73 0.25 -22.92
N PRO A 183 0.35 -0.48 -22.55
CA PRO A 183 1.44 -0.71 -23.46
C PRO A 183 0.84 -1.28 -24.74
N VAL A 184 0.96 -0.52 -25.83
CA VAL A 184 0.53 -1.01 -27.12
C VAL A 184 1.58 -2.04 -27.53
N GLU A 185 1.30 -3.31 -27.25
CA GLU A 185 2.06 -4.42 -27.82
C GLU A 185 1.97 -4.33 -29.36
N ASN A 186 3.03 -4.79 -30.05
CA ASN A 186 3.23 -4.79 -31.52
C ASN A 186 3.74 -3.50 -32.21
N GLY A 187 4.54 -2.67 -31.55
CA GLY A 187 5.24 -1.58 -32.26
C GLY A 187 4.33 -0.42 -32.73
N ARG A 188 3.05 -0.50 -32.38
CA ARG A 188 2.06 0.55 -32.58
C ARG A 188 2.27 1.69 -31.59
N THR A 189 2.09 2.89 -32.09
CA THR A 189 2.32 4.16 -31.41
C THR A 189 1.02 4.93 -31.38
N VAL A 190 0.46 5.09 -30.19
CA VAL A 190 -0.73 5.91 -29.96
C VAL A 190 -0.31 7.20 -29.26
N VAL A 191 -0.75 8.32 -29.83
CA VAL A 191 -0.41 9.66 -29.34
C VAL A 191 -1.66 10.42 -28.96
N PHE A 192 -1.60 11.04 -27.78
CA PHE A 192 -2.62 11.96 -27.29
C PHE A 192 -2.04 13.36 -27.11
N ASN A 193 -2.88 14.39 -27.28
CA ASN A 193 -2.53 15.73 -26.83
C ASN A 193 -2.76 15.87 -25.30
N LEU A 194 -2.39 17.01 -24.72
CA LEU A 194 -2.57 17.26 -23.28
C LEU A 194 -4.02 17.31 -22.80
N GLN A 195 -5.00 17.39 -23.71
CA GLN A 195 -6.42 17.33 -23.40
C GLN A 195 -6.98 15.90 -23.44
N GLY A 196 -6.13 14.88 -23.65
CA GLY A 196 -6.55 13.49 -23.76
C GLY A 196 -7.18 13.11 -25.09
N ILE A 197 -7.08 13.98 -26.12
CA ILE A 197 -7.60 13.69 -27.46
C ILE A 197 -6.56 12.87 -28.22
N LYS A 198 -6.98 11.72 -28.79
CA LYS A 198 -6.12 10.91 -29.67
C LYS A 198 -5.83 11.67 -30.95
N VAL A 199 -4.55 11.92 -31.23
CA VAL A 199 -4.08 12.69 -32.39
C VAL A 199 -3.32 11.85 -33.41
N LEU A 200 -2.77 10.70 -33.02
CA LEU A 200 -2.08 9.78 -33.92
C LEU A 200 -2.23 8.34 -33.42
N ASP A 201 -2.34 7.41 -34.36
CA ASP A 201 -2.47 5.97 -34.11
C ASP A 201 -1.82 5.24 -35.30
N THR A 202 -0.55 4.86 -35.14
CA THR A 202 0.32 4.45 -36.26
C THR A 202 1.25 3.31 -35.86
N ASP A 203 1.68 2.49 -36.81
CA ASP A 203 2.72 1.48 -36.60
C ASP A 203 4.14 2.04 -36.87
N ASN A 204 4.23 3.33 -37.26
CA ASN A 204 5.49 4.01 -37.58
C ASN A 204 5.79 5.14 -36.58
N LYS A 205 6.70 4.87 -35.65
CA LYS A 205 7.10 5.82 -34.60
C LYS A 205 7.68 7.14 -35.13
N ALA A 206 8.20 7.19 -36.35
CA ALA A 206 8.76 8.42 -36.91
C ALA A 206 7.71 9.51 -37.14
N GLU A 207 6.46 9.13 -37.41
CA GLU A 207 5.33 10.05 -37.68
C GLU A 207 4.97 10.91 -36.46
N VAL A 208 5.42 10.52 -35.25
CA VAL A 208 5.29 11.35 -34.05
C VAL A 208 5.99 12.69 -34.21
N TYR A 209 7.11 12.72 -34.94
CA TYR A 209 7.90 13.94 -35.14
C TYR A 209 7.37 14.83 -36.28
N ASP A 210 6.38 14.35 -37.04
CA ASP A 210 5.67 15.15 -38.06
C ASP A 210 4.49 15.93 -37.46
N LEU A 211 4.15 15.68 -36.19
CA LEU A 211 3.12 16.43 -35.48
C LEU A 211 3.55 17.90 -35.33
N PRO A 212 2.58 18.84 -35.26
CA PRO A 212 2.89 20.23 -34.94
C PRO A 212 3.72 20.36 -33.66
N ALA A 213 4.57 21.38 -33.58
CA ALA A 213 5.37 21.61 -32.38
C ALA A 213 4.49 21.72 -31.13
N GLY A 214 4.80 20.94 -30.10
CA GLY A 214 3.91 20.76 -28.95
C GLY A 214 4.34 19.64 -28.01
N ILE A 215 3.59 19.51 -26.92
CA ILE A 215 3.78 18.44 -25.93
C ILE A 215 2.69 17.38 -26.16
N TYR A 216 3.14 16.14 -26.32
CA TYR A 216 2.28 14.99 -26.58
C TYR A 216 2.54 13.87 -25.58
N ILE A 217 1.55 13.00 -25.38
CA ILE A 217 1.68 11.75 -24.63
C ILE A 217 1.78 10.63 -25.66
N VAL A 218 2.95 10.02 -25.77
CA VAL A 218 3.26 8.96 -26.73
C VAL A 218 3.52 7.67 -25.96
N ASN A 219 2.64 6.68 -26.08
CA ASN A 219 2.70 5.43 -25.31
C ASN A 219 2.95 5.69 -23.80
N GLY A 220 2.24 6.67 -23.23
CA GLY A 220 2.35 7.06 -21.82
C GLY A 220 3.54 7.98 -21.46
N LYS A 221 4.40 8.37 -22.41
CA LYS A 221 5.51 9.29 -22.12
C LYS A 221 5.28 10.67 -22.72
N LYS A 222 5.57 11.73 -21.95
CA LYS A 222 5.57 13.11 -22.45
C LYS A 222 6.74 13.31 -23.41
N ILE A 223 6.45 13.73 -24.64
CA ILE A 223 7.45 14.06 -25.66
C ILE A 223 7.18 15.49 -26.15
N ALA A 224 8.24 16.29 -26.25
CA ALA A 224 8.21 17.57 -26.94
C ALA A 224 8.59 17.36 -28.41
N VAL A 225 7.65 17.62 -29.31
CA VAL A 225 7.92 17.73 -30.75
C VAL A 225 8.28 19.18 -31.04
N LYS A 226 9.39 19.39 -31.75
CA LYS A 226 9.96 20.71 -32.05
C LYS A 226 9.88 21.00 -33.53
#